data_AF-A0A2E4HMY8-F1
#
_entry.id   AF-A0A2E4HMY8-F1
#
_cell.length_a   1.000
_cell.length_b   1.000
_cell.length_c   1.000
_cell.angle_alpha   90.00
_cell.angle_beta   90.00
_cell.angle_gamma   90.00
#
_symmetry.space_group_name_H-M   'P 1'
#
loop_
_entity.id
_entity.type
_entity.pdbx_description
1 polymer ?
#
loop_
_entity_poly.entity_id
_entity_poly.type
_entity_poly.pdbx_seq_one_letter_code
_entity_poly.pdbx_strand_id
1 'polypeptide(L)'
;MPVKKKSRRSKSNSRFKSNQSSSIILTKYSKLFVSIFIAFIFGSLLSYSYITPQLSELRAHEEVLNSEIDFLNSRVEDLELTERNLNDAKANIAILNQNLMQSEQENIQFNSQINRLNTDVSNLQDNFELQKLELDTILREKDLSDAEVTRINDKLVSIKSVILRFDNDKLLLVEIRKEIPQTRNEAQQHWKNVKTIALQTDSSLGPAIDKVITKIDPYYDWIAKLDNVTNDEEYINWIIEGQLSGAYTYNEEIVEFRNDALLAVIIRMDAALSLIA
;
A
#
# COMPACT_ATOMS: atom_id res chain seq x y z
N MET A 1 61.99 -5.11 -82.93
CA MET A 1 62.24 -4.41 -84.21
C MET A 1 61.69 -5.27 -85.36
N PRO A 2 61.40 -4.68 -86.52
CA PRO A 2 60.45 -5.20 -87.49
C PRO A 2 61.06 -6.30 -88.40
N VAL A 3 60.19 -6.91 -89.22
CA VAL A 3 60.39 -7.01 -90.69
C VAL A 3 61.28 -8.13 -91.30
N LYS A 4 60.73 -8.68 -92.41
CA LYS A 4 61.38 -9.20 -93.64
C LYS A 4 62.00 -10.61 -93.57
N LYS A 5 61.99 -11.44 -94.63
CA LYS A 5 61.42 -11.43 -96.00
C LYS A 5 61.82 -12.77 -96.65
N LYS A 6 60.98 -13.27 -97.59
CA LYS A 6 61.29 -13.69 -98.99
C LYS A 6 62.55 -14.57 -99.20
N SER A 7 62.57 -15.61 -100.04
CA SER A 7 61.93 -15.76 -101.37
C SER A 7 62.55 -16.95 -102.11
N ARG A 8 61.71 -17.73 -102.83
CA ARG A 8 61.89 -18.27 -104.21
C ARG A 8 63.10 -19.20 -104.48
N ARG A 9 63.10 -20.17 -105.41
CA ARG A 9 62.42 -20.28 -106.71
C ARG A 9 62.65 -21.68 -107.32
N SER A 10 61.72 -22.09 -108.19
CA SER A 10 61.94 -22.80 -109.49
C SER A 10 62.35 -24.28 -109.45
N LYS A 11 61.43 -25.21 -109.75
CA LYS A 11 61.11 -25.79 -111.08
C LYS A 11 62.31 -26.43 -111.80
N SER A 12 62.19 -27.74 -112.08
CA SER A 12 62.15 -28.22 -113.46
C SER A 12 61.45 -29.59 -113.56
N ASN A 13 60.57 -29.68 -114.56
CA ASN A 13 60.03 -30.91 -115.13
C ASN A 13 61.09 -31.54 -116.03
N SER A 14 61.14 -32.87 -116.10
CA SER A 14 61.25 -33.52 -117.41
C SER A 14 60.62 -34.92 -117.36
N ARG A 15 59.70 -35.14 -118.30
CA ARG A 15 59.27 -36.45 -118.79
C ARG A 15 60.39 -36.99 -119.67
N PHE A 16 60.63 -38.31 -119.69
CA PHE A 16 60.43 -39.14 -120.90
C PHE A 16 60.76 -40.63 -120.64
N LYS A 17 59.78 -41.47 -120.99
CA LYS A 17 59.81 -42.81 -121.60
C LYS A 17 60.80 -43.88 -121.11
N SER A 18 60.25 -45.02 -120.72
CA SER A 18 60.83 -46.34 -121.03
C SER A 18 59.82 -47.14 -121.87
N ASN A 19 60.22 -47.52 -123.08
CA ASN A 19 59.59 -48.60 -123.85
C ASN A 19 60.53 -49.82 -123.81
N GLN A 20 59.93 -51.01 -123.89
CA GLN A 20 60.53 -52.35 -124.08
C GLN A 20 61.92 -52.35 -124.78
N SER A 21 62.85 -53.27 -124.51
CA SER A 21 62.64 -54.72 -124.57
C SER A 21 63.85 -55.51 -124.03
N SER A 22 63.54 -56.72 -123.55
CA SER A 22 64.34 -57.94 -123.67
C SER A 22 65.53 -58.17 -122.73
N SER A 23 65.26 -59.11 -121.81
CA SER A 23 66.11 -60.27 -121.50
C SER A 23 67.43 -60.08 -120.74
N ILE A 24 67.41 -60.70 -119.55
CA ILE A 24 68.51 -61.41 -118.87
C ILE A 24 69.51 -60.52 -118.13
N ILE A 25 69.68 -60.80 -116.83
CA ILE A 25 70.95 -61.06 -116.10
C ILE A 25 70.83 -60.66 -114.59
N LEU A 26 71.17 -61.64 -113.71
CA LEU A 26 71.68 -61.54 -112.31
C LEU A 26 70.77 -61.00 -111.17
N THR A 27 70.10 -61.79 -110.32
CA THR A 27 70.57 -62.61 -109.17
C THR A 27 71.63 -61.98 -108.24
N LYS A 28 71.20 -61.21 -107.21
CA LYS A 28 71.79 -61.23 -105.83
C LYS A 28 71.04 -60.45 -104.72
N TYR A 29 70.07 -59.56 -105.00
CA TYR A 29 69.48 -58.67 -103.97
C TYR A 29 68.01 -58.90 -103.56
N SER A 30 67.28 -59.86 -104.17
CA SER A 30 65.87 -60.13 -103.81
C SER A 30 65.69 -60.97 -102.54
N LYS A 31 66.62 -61.89 -102.24
CA LYS A 31 66.57 -62.71 -101.01
C LYS A 31 66.88 -61.92 -99.74
N LEU A 32 67.76 -60.92 -99.84
CA LEU A 32 68.10 -60.01 -98.73
C LEU A 32 66.88 -59.16 -98.33
N PHE A 33 66.17 -58.56 -99.29
CA PHE A 33 64.97 -57.78 -99.01
C PHE A 33 63.83 -58.61 -98.41
N VAL A 34 63.59 -59.83 -98.90
CA VAL A 34 62.59 -60.74 -98.31
C VAL A 34 63.01 -61.15 -96.89
N SER A 35 64.29 -61.45 -96.65
CA SER A 35 64.77 -61.78 -95.31
C SER A 35 64.70 -60.60 -94.33
N ILE A 36 64.96 -59.38 -94.79
CA ILE A 36 64.84 -58.14 -94.00
C ILE A 36 63.36 -57.85 -93.71
N PHE A 37 62.47 -58.06 -94.68
CA PHE A 37 61.04 -57.87 -94.49
C PHE A 37 60.46 -58.90 -93.52
N ILE A 38 60.84 -60.18 -93.63
CA ILE A 38 60.45 -61.23 -92.68
C ILE A 38 61.04 -60.94 -91.29
N ALA A 39 62.30 -60.53 -91.19
CA ALA A 39 62.91 -60.14 -89.92
C ALA A 39 62.29 -58.88 -89.31
N PHE A 40 61.79 -57.95 -90.12
CA PHE A 40 61.04 -56.79 -89.65
C PHE A 40 59.63 -57.17 -89.19
N ILE A 41 58.93 -58.04 -89.91
CA ILE A 41 57.62 -58.58 -89.51
C ILE A 41 57.75 -59.39 -88.22
N PHE A 42 58.71 -60.32 -88.14
CA PHE A 42 59.00 -61.09 -86.93
C PHE A 42 59.52 -60.22 -85.79
N GLY A 43 60.39 -59.25 -86.06
CA GLY A 43 60.89 -58.30 -85.08
C GLY A 43 59.77 -57.40 -84.55
N SER A 44 58.82 -56.99 -85.40
CA SER A 44 57.64 -56.23 -85.02
C SER A 44 56.65 -57.08 -84.22
N LEU A 45 56.44 -58.35 -84.60
CA LEU A 45 55.61 -59.32 -83.86
C LEU A 45 56.22 -59.71 -82.51
N LEU A 46 57.54 -59.92 -82.44
CA LEU A 46 58.28 -60.20 -81.20
C LEU A 46 58.31 -58.99 -80.29
N SER A 47 58.53 -57.79 -80.85
CA SER A 47 58.42 -56.52 -80.13
C SER A 47 57.02 -56.33 -79.57
N TYR A 48 55.97 -56.59 -80.36
CA TYR A 48 54.59 -56.59 -79.90
C TYR A 48 54.34 -57.63 -78.81
N SER A 49 54.82 -58.87 -78.95
CA SER A 49 54.66 -59.93 -77.94
C SER A 49 55.40 -59.67 -76.62
N TYR A 50 56.51 -58.92 -76.66
CA TYR A 50 57.29 -58.58 -75.48
C TYR A 50 56.79 -57.29 -74.80
N ILE A 51 56.33 -56.32 -75.60
CA ILE A 51 55.86 -55.02 -75.11
C ILE A 51 54.41 -55.08 -74.63
N THR A 52 53.54 -55.89 -75.25
CA THR A 52 52.13 -56.02 -74.85
C THR A 52 51.91 -56.40 -73.37
N PRO A 53 52.59 -57.40 -72.78
CA PRO A 53 52.42 -57.71 -71.36
C PRO A 53 52.92 -56.56 -70.46
N GLN A 54 54.06 -55.94 -70.78
CA GLN A 54 54.58 -54.79 -70.02
C GLN A 54 53.66 -53.57 -70.11
N LEU A 55 53.07 -53.33 -71.28
CA LEU A 55 52.09 -52.26 -71.50
C LEU A 55 50.77 -52.53 -70.74
N SER A 56 50.37 -53.81 -70.62
CA SER A 56 49.19 -54.19 -69.84
C SER A 56 49.40 -54.07 -68.33
N GLU A 57 50.58 -54.43 -67.83
CA GLU A 57 50.96 -54.30 -66.42
C GLU A 57 51.10 -52.83 -66.02
N LEU A 58 51.72 -52.00 -66.86
CA LEU A 58 51.83 -50.56 -66.64
C LEU A 58 50.46 -49.87 -66.64
N ARG A 59 49.56 -50.30 -67.52
CA ARG A 59 48.17 -49.82 -67.56
C ARG A 59 47.36 -50.23 -66.33
N ALA A 60 47.53 -51.46 -65.85
CA ALA A 60 46.90 -51.91 -64.61
C ALA A 60 47.43 -51.13 -63.40
N HIS A 61 48.73 -50.83 -63.37
CA HIS A 61 49.32 -50.00 -62.32
C HIS A 61 48.84 -48.54 -62.39
N GLU A 62 48.71 -47.96 -63.59
CA GLU A 62 48.09 -46.65 -63.80
C GLU A 62 46.63 -46.61 -63.30
N GLU A 63 45.86 -47.68 -63.56
CA GLU A 63 44.48 -47.81 -63.08
C GLU A 63 44.40 -47.90 -61.54
N VAL A 64 45.30 -48.65 -60.90
CA VAL A 64 45.40 -48.71 -59.42
C VAL A 64 45.80 -47.35 -58.83
N LEU A 65 46.76 -46.65 -59.44
CA LEU A 65 47.17 -45.30 -59.03
C LEU A 65 46.03 -44.30 -59.14
N ASN A 66 45.27 -44.33 -60.25
CA ASN A 66 44.11 -43.46 -60.43
C ASN A 66 43.02 -43.76 -59.40
N SER A 67 42.76 -45.04 -59.12
CA SER A 67 41.83 -45.44 -58.05
C SER A 67 42.28 -44.97 -56.66
N GLU A 68 43.58 -44.99 -56.37
CA GLU A 68 44.12 -44.49 -55.10
C GLU A 68 44.01 -42.96 -55.02
N ILE A 69 44.27 -42.25 -56.12
CA ILE A 69 44.08 -40.80 -56.21
C ILE A 69 42.60 -40.43 -55.97
N ASP A 70 41.67 -41.15 -56.59
CA ASP A 70 40.24 -40.92 -56.41
C ASP A 70 39.80 -41.19 -54.96
N PHE A 71 40.31 -42.26 -54.34
CA PHE A 71 40.07 -42.55 -52.93
C PHE A 71 40.63 -41.47 -52.00
N LEU A 72 41.87 -41.03 -52.23
CA LEU A 72 42.50 -39.95 -51.47
C LEU A 72 41.74 -38.63 -51.63
N ASN A 73 41.28 -38.31 -52.83
CA ASN A 73 40.47 -37.11 -53.09
C ASN A 73 39.14 -37.15 -52.32
N SER A 74 38.43 -38.29 -52.34
CA SER A 74 37.20 -38.47 -51.54
C SER A 74 37.47 -38.28 -50.05
N ARG A 75 38.60 -38.79 -49.55
CA ARG A 75 38.97 -38.66 -48.15
C ARG A 75 39.35 -37.21 -47.77
N VAL A 76 39.96 -36.46 -48.69
CA VAL A 76 40.22 -35.02 -48.49
C VAL A 76 38.90 -34.25 -48.42
N GLU A 77 37.96 -34.54 -49.32
CA GLU A 77 36.64 -33.89 -49.30
C GLU A 77 35.88 -34.17 -47.98
N ASP A 78 35.90 -35.42 -47.50
CA ASP A 78 35.33 -35.79 -46.21
C ASP A 78 36.01 -35.03 -45.06
N LEU A 79 37.34 -34.92 -45.07
CA LEU A 79 38.09 -34.18 -44.06
C LEU A 79 37.72 -32.68 -44.07
N GLU A 80 37.67 -32.05 -45.24
CA GLU A 80 37.25 -30.65 -45.38
C GLU A 80 35.81 -30.41 -44.90
N LEU A 81 34.91 -31.38 -45.11
CA LEU A 81 33.56 -31.33 -44.59
C LEU A 81 33.54 -31.45 -43.06
N THR A 82 34.32 -32.38 -42.49
CA THR A 82 34.43 -32.51 -41.03
C THR A 82 35.05 -31.27 -40.38
N GLU A 83 36.03 -30.63 -41.01
CA GLU A 83 36.64 -29.40 -40.52
C GLU A 83 35.63 -28.24 -40.52
N ARG A 84 34.83 -28.09 -41.58
CA ARG A 84 33.73 -27.12 -41.62
C ARG A 84 32.71 -27.35 -40.50
N ASN A 85 32.23 -28.58 -40.35
CA ASN A 85 31.30 -28.93 -39.29
C ASN A 85 31.87 -28.65 -37.89
N LEU A 86 33.17 -28.90 -37.68
CA LEU A 86 33.85 -28.62 -36.42
C LEU A 86 33.97 -27.12 -36.15
N ASN A 87 34.25 -26.32 -37.18
CA ASN A 87 34.29 -24.86 -37.07
C ASN A 87 32.91 -24.28 -36.75
N ASP A 88 31.85 -24.78 -37.38
CA ASP A 88 30.46 -24.38 -37.09
C ASP A 88 30.07 -24.76 -35.66
N ALA A 89 30.39 -25.99 -35.23
CA ALA A 89 30.16 -26.43 -33.86
C ALA A 89 30.89 -25.55 -32.84
N LYS A 90 32.13 -25.15 -33.13
CA LYS A 90 32.92 -24.24 -32.29
C LYS A 90 32.29 -22.85 -32.21
N ALA A 91 31.79 -22.31 -33.32
CA ALA A 91 31.07 -21.03 -33.33
C ALA A 91 29.78 -21.11 -32.50
N ASN A 92 29.02 -22.20 -32.64
CA ASN A 92 27.80 -22.43 -31.85
C ASN A 92 28.09 -22.53 -30.35
N ILE A 93 29.16 -23.24 -29.95
CA ILE A 93 29.59 -23.32 -28.54
C ILE A 93 29.93 -21.93 -27.99
N ALA A 94 30.61 -21.08 -28.78
CA ALA A 94 30.93 -19.72 -28.34
C ALA A 94 29.66 -18.88 -28.10
N ILE A 95 28.67 -18.96 -28.98
CA ILE A 95 27.38 -18.27 -28.83
C ILE A 95 26.62 -18.79 -27.60
N LEU A 96 26.56 -20.12 -27.43
CA LEU A 96 25.92 -20.74 -26.27
C LEU A 96 26.56 -20.30 -24.95
N ASN A 97 27.89 -20.24 -24.89
CA ASN A 97 28.61 -19.74 -23.71
C ASN A 97 28.30 -18.26 -23.43
N GLN A 98 28.20 -17.43 -24.47
CA GLN A 98 27.82 -16.03 -24.31
C GLN A 98 26.39 -15.88 -23.75
N ASN A 99 25.44 -16.65 -24.29
CA ASN A 99 24.05 -16.65 -23.82
C ASN A 99 23.96 -17.15 -22.37
N LEU A 100 24.75 -18.17 -22.01
CA LEU A 100 24.81 -18.69 -20.65
C LEU A 100 25.30 -17.62 -19.67
N MET A 101 26.41 -16.93 -19.99
CA MET A 101 26.93 -15.85 -19.15
C MET A 101 25.92 -14.71 -18.99
N GLN A 102 25.22 -14.34 -20.06
CA GLN A 102 24.17 -13.32 -19.98
C GLN A 102 23.02 -13.77 -19.07
N SER A 103 22.55 -15.00 -19.22
CA SER A 103 21.48 -15.56 -18.40
C SER A 103 21.86 -15.65 -16.92
N GLU A 104 23.11 -16.05 -16.62
CA GLU A 104 23.65 -16.05 -15.25
C GLU A 104 23.65 -14.64 -14.65
N GLN A 105 24.04 -13.63 -15.44
CA GLN A 105 24.04 -12.23 -15.00
C GLN A 105 22.61 -11.70 -14.75
N GLU A 106 21.66 -12.02 -15.63
CA GLU A 106 20.24 -11.69 -15.43
C GLU A 106 19.69 -12.35 -14.15
N ASN A 107 20.07 -13.61 -13.89
CA ASN A 107 19.65 -14.33 -12.69
C ASN A 107 20.21 -13.68 -11.40
N ILE A 108 21.48 -13.24 -11.41
CA ILE A 108 22.06 -12.47 -10.30
C ILE A 108 21.28 -11.17 -10.07
N GLN A 109 20.92 -10.46 -11.15
CA GLN A 109 20.12 -9.23 -11.05
C GLN A 109 18.73 -9.49 -10.47
N PHE A 110 18.01 -10.50 -10.96
CA PHE A 110 16.69 -10.86 -10.44
C PHE A 110 16.76 -11.26 -8.97
N ASN A 111 17.74 -12.06 -8.56
CA ASN A 111 17.94 -12.41 -7.15
C ASN A 111 18.18 -11.18 -6.28
N SER A 112 18.95 -10.20 -6.77
CA SER A 112 19.15 -8.94 -6.04
C SER A 112 17.86 -8.14 -5.89
N GLN A 113 17.00 -8.13 -6.92
CA GLN A 113 15.70 -7.44 -6.88
C GLN A 113 14.73 -8.15 -5.94
N ILE A 114 14.69 -9.49 -5.96
CA ILE A 114 13.88 -10.30 -5.04
C ILE A 114 14.26 -9.99 -3.60
N ASN A 115 15.56 -9.93 -3.27
CA ASN A 115 16.02 -9.62 -1.92
C ASN A 115 15.65 -8.20 -1.46
N ARG A 116 15.69 -7.23 -2.38
CA ARG A 116 15.24 -5.85 -2.09
C ARG A 116 13.74 -5.82 -1.82
N LEU A 117 12.95 -6.41 -2.71
CA LEU A 117 11.49 -6.47 -2.55
C LEU A 117 11.09 -7.20 -1.27
N ASN A 118 11.77 -8.28 -0.91
CA ASN A 118 11.52 -8.98 0.36
C ASN A 118 11.81 -8.09 1.57
N THR A 119 12.90 -7.31 1.53
CA THR A 119 13.21 -6.33 2.58
C THR A 119 12.13 -5.24 2.66
N ASP A 120 11.71 -4.70 1.52
CA ASP A 120 10.69 -3.66 1.45
C ASP A 120 9.33 -4.15 1.96
N VAL A 121 8.94 -5.37 1.59
CA VAL A 121 7.72 -6.03 2.10
C VAL A 121 7.78 -6.20 3.61
N SER A 122 8.91 -6.66 4.16
CA SER A 122 9.08 -6.78 5.62
C SER A 122 8.95 -5.43 6.31
N ASN A 123 9.62 -4.39 5.80
CA ASN A 123 9.56 -3.05 6.38
C ASN A 123 8.14 -2.45 6.31
N LEU A 124 7.43 -2.65 5.20
CA LEU A 124 6.05 -2.20 5.06
C LEU A 124 5.11 -2.93 6.02
N GLN A 125 5.32 -4.22 6.24
CA GLN A 125 4.55 -5.01 7.18
C GLN A 125 4.77 -4.53 8.62
N ASP A 126 6.02 -4.28 9.01
CA ASP A 126 6.35 -3.73 10.33
C ASP A 126 5.74 -2.34 10.54
N ASN A 127 5.85 -1.46 9.55
CA ASN A 127 5.23 -0.13 9.59
C ASN A 127 3.70 -0.20 9.69
N PHE A 128 3.07 -1.14 8.99
CA PHE A 128 1.63 -1.33 9.06
C PHE A 128 1.16 -1.77 10.44
N GLU A 129 1.87 -2.72 11.07
CA GLU A 129 1.55 -3.16 12.43
C GLU A 129 1.78 -2.04 13.46
N LEU A 130 2.82 -1.21 13.29
CA LEU A 130 3.03 -0.03 14.13
C LEU A 130 1.89 0.99 14.00
N GLN A 131 1.49 1.32 12.76
CA GLN A 131 0.37 2.24 12.52
C GLN A 131 -0.95 1.72 13.08
N LYS A 132 -1.18 0.40 13.01
CA LYS A 132 -2.35 -0.24 13.61
C LYS A 132 -2.35 -0.10 15.13
N LEU A 133 -1.21 -0.32 15.78
CA LEU A 133 -1.07 -0.15 17.23
C LEU A 133 -1.28 1.31 17.65
N GLU A 134 -0.76 2.26 16.88
CA GLU A 134 -0.97 3.69 17.10
C GLU A 134 -2.45 4.06 16.98
N LEU A 135 -3.14 3.55 15.95
CA LEU A 135 -4.58 3.77 15.75
C LEU A 135 -5.41 3.22 16.92
N ASP A 136 -5.11 2.00 17.39
CA ASP A 136 -5.78 1.40 18.56
C ASP A 136 -5.58 2.25 19.83
N THR A 137 -4.40 2.86 19.98
CA THR A 137 -4.10 3.75 21.11
C THR A 137 -4.90 5.04 21.03
N ILE A 138 -4.93 5.69 19.86
CA ILE A 138 -5.71 6.91 19.61
C ILE A 138 -7.20 6.65 19.83
N LEU A 139 -7.73 5.50 19.40
CA LEU A 139 -9.13 5.14 19.62
C LEU A 139 -9.48 5.03 21.11
N ARG A 140 -8.61 4.39 21.91
CA ARG A 140 -8.81 4.30 23.37
C ARG A 140 -8.75 5.68 24.03
N GLU A 141 -7.81 6.52 23.63
CA GLU A 141 -7.69 7.88 24.17
C GLU A 141 -8.92 8.73 23.83
N LYS A 142 -9.43 8.59 22.60
CA LYS A 142 -10.68 9.21 22.18
C LYS A 142 -11.86 8.75 23.04
N ASP A 143 -12.02 7.45 23.25
CA ASP A 143 -13.14 6.91 24.05
C ASP A 143 -13.10 7.43 25.51
N LEU A 144 -11.90 7.56 26.09
CA LEU A 144 -11.71 8.16 27.41
C LEU A 144 -12.08 9.65 27.42
N SER A 145 -11.65 10.40 26.39
CA SER A 145 -11.98 11.81 26.24
C SER A 145 -13.49 12.02 26.06
N ASP A 146 -14.17 11.19 25.27
CA ASP A 146 -15.62 11.27 25.05
C ASP A 146 -16.40 10.99 26.35
N ALA A 147 -15.91 10.06 27.18
CA ALA A 147 -16.47 9.79 28.50
C ALA A 147 -16.27 10.97 29.47
N GLU A 148 -15.10 11.61 29.43
CA GLU A 148 -14.81 12.79 30.26
C GLU A 148 -15.66 14.00 29.85
N VAL A 149 -15.82 14.24 28.55
CA VAL A 149 -16.71 15.30 28.02
C VAL A 149 -18.15 15.08 28.47
N THR A 150 -18.64 13.84 28.39
CA THR A 150 -19.99 13.51 28.85
C THR A 150 -20.15 13.80 30.35
N ARG A 151 -19.17 13.38 31.17
CA ARG A 151 -19.16 13.62 32.61
C ARG A 151 -19.15 15.12 32.94
N ILE A 152 -18.36 15.92 32.23
CA ILE A 152 -18.30 17.38 32.41
C ILE A 152 -19.64 18.01 32.01
N ASN A 153 -20.25 17.56 30.93
CA ASN A 153 -21.54 18.06 30.48
C ASN A 153 -22.65 17.79 31.51
N ASP A 154 -22.68 16.59 32.10
CA ASP A 154 -23.63 16.24 33.17
C ASP A 154 -23.43 17.09 34.43
N LYS A 155 -22.16 17.34 34.81
CA LYS A 155 -21.83 18.28 35.89
C LYS A 155 -22.31 19.70 35.56
N LEU A 156 -22.12 20.17 34.34
CA LEU A 156 -22.55 21.52 33.91
C LEU A 156 -24.07 21.66 33.94
N VAL A 157 -24.80 20.67 33.45
CA VAL A 157 -26.28 20.63 33.54
C VAL A 157 -26.73 20.70 35.00
N SER A 158 -26.09 19.93 35.87
CA SER A 158 -26.37 19.91 37.30
C SER A 158 -26.11 21.28 37.95
N ILE A 159 -24.95 21.89 37.69
CA ILE A 159 -24.59 23.24 38.18
C ILE A 159 -25.61 24.28 37.68
N LYS A 160 -25.98 24.24 36.39
CA LYS A 160 -26.98 25.15 35.82
C LYS A 160 -28.32 25.05 36.56
N SER A 161 -28.76 23.82 36.89
CA SER A 161 -30.00 23.60 37.63
C SER A 161 -29.94 24.18 39.05
N VAL A 162 -28.77 24.10 39.70
CA VAL A 162 -28.54 24.65 41.04
C VAL A 162 -28.50 26.18 41.02
N ILE A 163 -27.88 26.79 40.00
CA ILE A 163 -27.85 28.26 39.85
C ILE A 163 -29.27 28.82 39.71
N LEU A 164 -30.12 28.21 38.87
CA LEU A 164 -31.51 28.65 38.71
C LEU A 164 -32.28 28.60 40.04
N ARG A 165 -31.96 27.63 40.89
CA ARG A 165 -32.55 27.50 42.21
C ARG A 165 -32.04 28.56 43.18
N PHE A 166 -30.75 28.91 43.13
CA PHE A 166 -30.19 30.00 43.95
C PHE A 166 -30.79 31.37 43.64
N ASP A 167 -31.19 31.63 42.39
CA ASP A 167 -31.90 32.86 42.06
C ASP A 167 -33.22 32.97 42.84
N ASN A 168 -33.97 31.87 42.98
CA ASN A 168 -35.19 31.83 43.78
C ASN A 168 -34.87 31.98 45.28
N ASP A 169 -33.86 31.27 45.77
CA ASP A 169 -33.40 31.37 47.16
C ASP A 169 -33.04 32.82 47.53
N LYS A 170 -32.31 33.50 46.65
CA LYS A 170 -31.94 34.91 46.82
C LYS A 170 -33.18 35.80 46.90
N LEU A 171 -34.17 35.60 46.02
CA LEU A 171 -35.42 36.35 46.05
C LEU A 171 -36.17 36.12 47.37
N LEU A 172 -36.23 34.88 47.85
CA LEU A 172 -36.86 34.54 49.12
C LEU A 172 -36.16 35.26 50.29
N LEU A 173 -34.84 35.14 50.37
CA LEU A 173 -34.04 35.78 51.44
C LEU A 173 -34.20 37.30 51.46
N VAL A 174 -34.28 37.94 50.29
CA VAL A 174 -34.56 39.38 50.18
C VAL A 174 -35.94 39.71 50.70
N GLU A 175 -36.96 38.92 50.34
CA GLU A 175 -38.34 39.19 50.74
C GLU A 175 -38.53 39.00 52.26
N ILE A 176 -38.03 37.90 52.84
CA ILE A 176 -38.20 37.62 54.28
C ILE A 176 -37.42 38.58 55.19
N ARG A 177 -36.38 39.24 54.66
CA ARG A 177 -35.58 40.25 55.38
C ARG A 177 -36.34 41.56 55.55
N LYS A 178 -37.34 41.85 54.71
CA LYS A 178 -38.14 43.07 54.83
C LYS A 178 -38.80 43.14 56.21
N GLU A 179 -39.05 44.37 56.65
CA GLU A 179 -39.77 44.60 57.90
C GLU A 179 -41.19 44.02 57.83
N ILE A 180 -41.67 43.50 58.96
CA ILE A 180 -43.03 42.98 59.06
C ILE A 180 -43.99 44.16 58.87
N PRO A 181 -44.98 44.07 57.97
CA PRO A 181 -45.87 45.19 57.72
C PRO A 181 -46.65 45.64 58.95
N GLN A 182 -46.95 46.94 59.01
CA GLN A 182 -47.65 47.55 60.15
C GLN A 182 -49.16 47.34 60.07
N THR A 183 -49.71 47.15 58.86
CA THR A 183 -51.16 46.99 58.66
C THR A 183 -51.53 45.57 58.23
N ARG A 184 -52.76 45.14 58.58
CA ARG A 184 -53.29 43.82 58.20
C ARG A 184 -53.24 43.57 56.70
N ASN A 185 -53.70 44.53 55.89
CA ASN A 185 -53.76 44.38 54.44
C ASN A 185 -52.36 44.22 53.83
N GLU A 186 -51.39 45.02 54.31
CA GLU A 186 -50.01 44.89 53.85
C GLU A 186 -49.39 43.56 54.29
N ALA A 187 -49.67 43.08 55.50
CA ALA A 187 -49.20 41.78 55.98
C ALA A 187 -49.76 40.62 55.15
N GLN A 188 -51.07 40.63 54.86
CA GLN A 188 -51.68 39.62 53.99
C GLN A 188 -51.06 39.63 52.59
N GLN A 189 -50.82 40.81 52.02
CA GLN A 189 -50.20 40.92 50.70
C GLN A 189 -48.73 40.46 50.72
N HIS A 190 -47.97 40.90 51.72
CA HIS A 190 -46.57 40.53 51.88
C HIS A 190 -46.41 39.02 52.02
N TRP A 191 -47.14 38.38 52.93
CA TRP A 191 -46.99 36.93 53.15
C TRP A 191 -47.55 36.09 52.00
N LYS A 192 -48.54 36.57 51.24
CA LYS A 192 -48.95 35.93 49.97
C LYS A 192 -47.84 36.00 48.90
N ASN A 193 -47.15 37.13 48.80
CA ASN A 193 -46.01 37.27 47.90
C ASN A 193 -44.87 36.34 48.34
N VAL A 194 -44.52 36.34 49.63
CA VAL A 194 -43.53 35.43 50.22
C VAL A 194 -43.91 33.97 49.95
N LYS A 195 -45.17 33.57 50.13
CA LYS A 195 -45.64 32.20 49.81
C LYS A 195 -45.36 31.82 48.36
N THR A 196 -45.62 32.73 47.43
CA THR A 196 -45.38 32.49 46.00
C THR A 196 -43.90 32.21 45.73
N ILE A 197 -43.01 33.01 46.32
CA ILE A 197 -41.55 32.87 46.16
C ILE A 197 -41.05 31.60 46.90
N ALA A 198 -41.58 31.33 48.09
CA ALA A 198 -41.21 30.17 48.90
C ALA A 198 -41.53 28.87 48.17
N LEU A 199 -42.70 28.75 47.54
CA LEU A 199 -43.08 27.56 46.77
C LEU A 199 -42.23 27.35 45.51
N GLN A 200 -41.71 28.43 44.91
CA GLN A 200 -40.75 28.36 43.80
C GLN A 200 -39.34 27.98 44.26
N THR A 201 -39.01 28.32 45.51
CA THR A 201 -37.73 28.00 46.14
C THR A 201 -37.71 26.54 46.59
N ASP A 202 -38.67 26.15 47.41
CA ASP A 202 -38.84 24.82 47.96
C ASP A 202 -40.30 24.60 48.38
N SER A 203 -40.97 23.62 47.76
CA SER A 203 -42.36 23.28 48.05
C SER A 203 -42.61 22.88 49.50
N SER A 204 -41.58 22.41 50.22
CA SER A 204 -41.68 22.04 51.65
C SER A 204 -41.92 23.24 52.56
N LEU A 205 -41.64 24.46 52.10
CA LEU A 205 -41.89 25.70 52.85
C LEU A 205 -43.38 26.10 52.87
N GLY A 206 -44.21 25.51 52.01
CA GLY A 206 -45.64 25.83 51.88
C GLY A 206 -46.42 25.75 53.21
N PRO A 207 -46.35 24.64 53.96
CA PRO A 207 -47.00 24.51 55.26
C PRO A 207 -46.50 25.55 56.28
N ALA A 208 -45.21 25.85 56.32
CA ALA A 208 -44.63 26.80 57.26
C ALA A 208 -45.14 28.24 57.01
N ILE A 209 -45.17 28.68 55.74
CA ILE A 209 -45.72 30.01 55.41
C ILE A 209 -47.23 30.07 55.63
N ASP A 210 -47.95 28.97 55.44
CA ASP A 210 -49.39 28.93 55.71
C ASP A 210 -49.72 29.15 57.19
N LYS A 211 -48.90 28.63 58.11
CA LYS A 211 -49.04 28.95 59.54
C LYS A 211 -48.93 30.45 59.78
N VAL A 212 -47.90 31.12 59.24
CA VAL A 212 -47.75 32.58 59.36
C VAL A 212 -49.01 33.30 58.87
N ILE A 213 -49.51 32.93 57.69
CA ILE A 213 -50.72 33.55 57.10
C ILE A 213 -51.94 33.35 58.01
N THR A 214 -52.12 32.17 58.61
CA THR A 214 -53.27 31.91 59.50
C THR A 214 -53.23 32.73 60.79
N LYS A 215 -52.06 33.21 61.21
CA LYS A 215 -51.88 34.00 62.44
C LYS A 215 -52.02 35.50 62.23
N ILE A 216 -52.14 35.97 60.99
CA ILE A 216 -52.32 37.40 60.68
C ILE A 216 -53.57 37.95 61.36
N ASP A 217 -54.74 37.35 61.11
CA ASP A 217 -56.00 37.88 61.63
C ASP A 217 -56.05 37.90 63.16
N PRO A 218 -55.73 36.80 63.88
CA PRO A 218 -55.65 36.82 65.35
C PRO A 218 -54.70 37.90 65.89
N TYR A 219 -53.54 38.10 65.25
CA TYR A 219 -52.56 39.10 65.68
C TYR A 219 -53.10 40.53 65.56
N TYR A 220 -53.64 40.90 64.41
CA TYR A 220 -54.17 42.26 64.21
C TYR A 220 -55.48 42.50 64.95
N ASP A 221 -56.30 41.47 65.19
CA ASP A 221 -57.47 41.56 66.06
C ASP A 221 -57.05 41.86 67.51
N TRP A 222 -55.98 41.21 68.00
CA TRP A 222 -55.43 41.44 69.33
C TRP A 222 -54.79 42.82 69.46
N ILE A 223 -53.97 43.25 68.49
CA ILE A 223 -53.34 44.58 68.49
C ILE A 223 -54.39 45.69 68.45
N ALA A 224 -55.43 45.58 67.62
CA ALA A 224 -56.47 46.59 67.51
C ALA A 224 -57.26 46.81 68.81
N LYS A 225 -57.32 45.81 69.70
CA LYS A 225 -57.96 45.95 71.01
C LYS A 225 -57.14 46.77 72.00
N LEU A 226 -55.84 46.95 71.77
CA LEU A 226 -54.97 47.73 72.66
C LEU A 226 -55.45 49.19 72.79
N ASP A 227 -55.98 49.76 71.71
CA ASP A 227 -56.52 51.13 71.70
C ASP A 227 -57.73 51.31 72.64
N ASN A 228 -58.39 50.21 73.03
CA ASN A 228 -59.54 50.21 73.94
C ASN A 228 -59.13 49.92 75.41
N VAL A 229 -57.84 49.69 75.69
CA VAL A 229 -57.34 49.41 77.04
C VAL A 229 -57.08 50.72 77.77
N THR A 230 -57.78 50.95 78.89
CA THR A 230 -57.74 52.21 79.64
C THR A 230 -57.21 52.07 81.07
N ASN A 231 -57.15 50.84 81.60
CA ASN A 231 -56.72 50.56 82.96
C ASN A 231 -55.92 49.24 83.06
N ASP A 232 -55.30 49.00 84.22
CA ASP A 232 -54.41 47.86 84.45
C ASP A 232 -55.12 46.50 84.35
N GLU A 233 -56.39 46.40 84.75
CA GLU A 233 -57.17 45.15 84.68
C GLU A 233 -57.50 44.79 83.21
N GLU A 234 -57.89 45.78 82.41
CA GLU A 234 -58.06 45.64 80.96
C GLU A 234 -56.74 45.28 80.27
N TYR A 235 -55.62 45.84 80.72
CA TYR A 235 -54.30 45.52 80.19
C TYR A 235 -53.90 44.07 80.45
N ILE A 236 -54.14 43.57 81.68
CA ILE A 236 -53.90 42.16 82.02
C ILE A 236 -54.81 41.24 81.19
N ASN A 237 -56.09 41.58 81.03
CA ASN A 237 -57.01 40.82 80.18
C ASN A 237 -56.57 40.81 78.72
N TRP A 238 -56.09 41.93 78.18
CA TRP A 238 -55.54 42.01 76.83
C TRP A 238 -54.32 41.09 76.64
N ILE A 239 -53.42 41.01 77.62
CA ILE A 239 -52.29 40.06 77.58
C ILE A 239 -52.80 38.61 77.53
N ILE A 240 -53.75 38.24 78.40
CA ILE A 240 -54.30 36.89 78.47
C ILE A 240 -55.03 36.53 77.16
N GLU A 241 -55.80 37.45 76.59
CA GLU A 241 -56.47 37.27 75.30
C GLU A 241 -55.48 37.05 74.15
N GLY A 242 -54.34 37.72 74.16
CA GLY A 242 -53.27 37.51 73.17
C GLY A 242 -52.74 36.08 73.19
N GLN A 243 -52.66 35.48 74.37
CA GLN A 243 -52.24 34.09 74.54
C GLN A 243 -53.34 33.09 74.15
N LEU A 244 -54.60 33.36 74.52
CA LEU A 244 -55.75 32.49 74.19
C LEU A 244 -56.10 32.50 72.70
N SER A 245 -56.02 33.65 72.04
CA SER A 245 -56.28 33.79 70.60
C SER A 245 -55.15 33.22 69.73
N GLY A 246 -53.98 32.98 70.31
CA GLY A 246 -52.77 32.62 69.58
C GLY A 246 -52.16 33.78 68.79
N ALA A 247 -52.58 35.03 69.05
CA ALA A 247 -51.99 36.24 68.46
C ALA A 247 -50.48 36.34 68.77
N TYR A 248 -50.10 35.97 69.99
CA TYR A 248 -48.70 35.93 70.44
C TYR A 248 -47.80 35.07 69.52
N THR A 249 -48.33 33.99 68.94
CA THR A 249 -47.52 33.05 68.14
C THR A 249 -47.19 33.59 66.75
N TYR A 250 -47.77 34.71 66.30
CA TYR A 250 -47.51 35.25 64.96
C TYR A 250 -46.00 35.51 64.72
N ASN A 251 -45.33 36.15 65.68
CA ASN A 251 -43.90 36.41 65.58
C ASN A 251 -43.06 35.12 65.68
N GLU A 252 -43.52 34.13 66.45
CA GLU A 252 -42.86 32.82 66.56
C GLU A 252 -42.90 32.08 65.22
N GLU A 253 -44.08 32.00 64.59
CA GLU A 253 -44.27 31.35 63.28
C GLU A 253 -43.43 32.05 62.18
N ILE A 254 -43.26 33.37 62.26
CA ILE A 254 -42.37 34.12 61.35
C ILE A 254 -40.91 33.68 61.54
N VAL A 255 -40.46 33.53 62.79
CA VAL A 255 -39.10 33.10 63.11
C VAL A 255 -38.89 31.65 62.66
N GLU A 256 -39.84 30.75 62.91
CA GLU A 256 -39.80 29.37 62.44
C GLU A 256 -39.69 29.31 60.92
N PHE A 257 -40.58 30.00 60.20
CA PHE A 257 -40.55 30.05 58.75
C PHE A 257 -39.22 30.60 58.20
N ARG A 258 -38.66 31.64 58.83
CA ARG A 258 -37.35 32.20 58.44
C ARG A 258 -36.23 31.18 58.64
N ASN A 259 -36.25 30.42 59.72
CA ASN A 259 -35.26 29.38 59.98
C ASN A 259 -35.37 28.23 58.97
N ASP A 260 -36.59 27.80 58.65
CA ASP A 260 -36.84 26.76 57.63
C ASP A 260 -36.38 27.23 56.25
N ALA A 261 -36.66 28.48 55.89
CA ALA A 261 -36.18 29.08 54.64
C ALA A 261 -34.65 29.12 54.58
N LEU A 262 -33.98 29.54 55.66
CA LEU A 262 -32.51 29.55 55.74
C LEU A 262 -31.94 28.13 55.63
N LEU A 263 -32.54 27.15 56.29
CA LEU A 263 -32.12 25.77 56.24
C LEU A 263 -32.24 25.20 54.82
N ALA A 264 -33.33 25.48 54.11
CA ALA A 264 -33.53 25.07 52.72
C ALA A 264 -32.41 25.61 51.80
N VAL A 265 -31.99 26.86 52.01
CA VAL A 265 -30.87 27.46 51.28
C VAL A 265 -29.54 26.79 51.64
N ILE A 266 -29.28 26.53 52.92
CA ILE A 266 -28.04 25.87 53.37
C ILE A 266 -27.91 24.47 52.77
N ILE A 267 -28.97 23.66 52.83
CA ILE A 267 -29.01 22.32 52.22
C ILE A 267 -28.65 22.38 50.73
N ARG A 268 -29.12 23.43 50.05
CA ARG A 268 -28.83 23.64 48.63
C ARG A 268 -27.40 24.09 48.37
N MET A 269 -26.83 24.92 49.25
CA MET A 269 -25.41 25.27 49.24
C MET A 269 -24.52 24.04 49.41
N ASP A 270 -24.84 23.16 50.35
CA ASP A 270 -24.10 21.92 50.55
C ASP A 270 -24.18 21.01 49.32
N ALA A 271 -25.38 20.87 48.73
CA ALA A 271 -25.57 20.13 47.49
C ALA A 271 -24.75 20.73 46.33
N ALA A 272 -24.71 22.07 46.21
CA ALA A 272 -23.92 22.77 45.20
C ALA A 272 -22.41 22.51 45.36
N LEU A 273 -21.89 22.59 46.59
CA LEU A 273 -20.49 22.34 46.90
C LEU A 273 -20.08 20.90 46.54
N SER A 274 -20.97 19.94 46.75
CA SER A 274 -20.73 18.54 46.38
C SER A 274 -20.60 18.28 44.87
N LEU A 275 -21.15 19.16 44.02
CA LEU A 275 -21.06 19.03 42.56
C LEU A 275 -19.71 19.53 42.00
N ILE A 276 -19.10 20.48 42.72
CA ILE A 276 -17.86 21.15 42.33
C ILE A 276 -16.63 20.40 42.89
N ALA A 277 -16.76 19.78 44.07
CA ALA A 277 -15.77 18.88 44.63
C ALA A 277 -15.57 17.60 43.77
#